data_AF-A0A8K0XUQ4-F1
#
_entry.id   AF-A0A8K0XUQ4-F1
#
_cell.length_a   1.000
_cell.length_b   1.000
_cell.length_c   1.000
_cell.angle_alpha   90.00
_cell.angle_beta   90.00
_cell.angle_gamma   90.00
#
_symmetry.space_group_name_H-M   'P 1'
#
loop_
_entity.id
_entity.type
_entity.pdbx_description
1 polymer ?
#
loop_
_entity_poly.entity_id
_entity_poly.type
_entity_poly.pdbx_seq_one_letter_code
_entity_poly.pdbx_strand_id
1 'polypeptide(L)'
;MMEMRSRASAGSEPSRTRRLLILVGIGSSDPAKPQRRKHKALGTVLQFLTRHLVHTAEQNRRSAEFSRKMRPALEEALGDRLASCISLDFLATLPDKQGHGYGSALCNIVTAEADARNMETFLISSNVAANTVFYNQFGFFTEKTFFLGEDDPTWKKDPVPIAIMVRGPRGSREVKL
;
A
#
# COMPACT_ATOMS: atom_id res chain seq x y z
N MET A 1 -59.25 -26.85 31.25
CA MET A 1 -57.95 -26.30 31.70
C MET A 1 -57.12 -26.12 30.44
N MET A 2 -57.26 -25.09 29.60
CA MET A 2 -57.18 -23.64 29.78
C MET A 2 -55.87 -23.15 30.41
N GLU A 3 -54.87 -22.95 29.56
CA GLU A 3 -53.86 -21.88 29.53
C GLU A 3 -53.34 -21.87 28.08
N MET A 4 -53.50 -20.86 27.22
CA MET A 4 -53.33 -19.40 27.27
C MET A 4 -51.86 -18.92 27.21
N ARG A 5 -51.41 -18.74 25.95
CA ARG A 5 -50.52 -17.71 25.39
C ARG A 5 -49.05 -17.64 25.86
N SER A 6 -48.15 -17.72 24.87
CA SER A 6 -47.17 -16.65 24.65
C SER A 6 -46.71 -16.62 23.19
N ARG A 7 -47.12 -15.58 22.45
CA ARG A 7 -46.43 -15.11 21.24
C ARG A 7 -45.27 -14.25 21.72
N ALA A 8 -44.04 -14.67 21.45
CA ALA A 8 -42.90 -13.77 21.52
C ALA A 8 -42.75 -13.06 20.17
N SER A 9 -42.89 -11.74 20.27
CA SER A 9 -42.74 -10.72 19.24
C SER A 9 -41.31 -10.62 18.70
N ALA A 10 -41.23 -10.10 17.48
CA ALA A 10 -40.04 -9.66 16.76
C ALA A 10 -38.97 -8.99 17.63
N GLY A 11 -37.74 -9.47 17.46
CA GLY A 11 -36.53 -8.68 17.66
C GLY A 11 -35.86 -8.50 16.31
N SER A 12 -36.19 -7.44 15.58
CA SER A 12 -35.40 -7.00 14.43
C SER A 12 -34.08 -6.48 14.95
N GLU A 13 -33.02 -7.26 14.76
CA GLU A 13 -31.65 -6.83 15.03
C GLU A 13 -31.34 -5.54 14.26
N PRO A 14 -30.84 -4.47 14.91
CA PRO A 14 -30.44 -3.28 14.19
C PRO A 14 -29.23 -3.63 13.33
N SER A 15 -29.44 -3.60 12.01
CA SER A 15 -28.43 -3.59 10.95
C SER A 15 -27.21 -2.78 11.39
N ARG A 16 -26.15 -3.48 11.81
CA ARG A 16 -24.83 -2.89 12.01
C ARG A 16 -24.37 -2.36 10.66
N THR A 17 -24.51 -1.06 10.45
CA THR A 17 -23.87 -0.34 9.35
C THR A 17 -22.37 -0.61 9.43
N ARG A 18 -21.89 -1.59 8.64
CA ARG A 18 -20.46 -1.90 8.53
C ARG A 18 -19.81 -0.67 7.87
N ARG A 19 -19.18 0.16 8.69
CA ARG A 19 -18.39 1.31 8.22
C ARG A 19 -17.33 0.79 7.27
N LEU A 20 -17.45 1.16 6.01
CA LEU A 20 -16.46 0.88 4.97
C LEU A 20 -15.24 1.75 5.25
N LEU A 21 -14.19 1.17 5.83
CA LEU A 21 -12.89 1.83 5.92
C LEU A 21 -12.09 1.50 4.67
N ILE A 22 -12.10 2.42 3.73
CA ILE A 22 -11.19 2.41 2.59
C ILE A 22 -10.10 3.43 2.90
N LEU A 23 -8.87 2.96 3.00
CA LEU A 23 -7.71 3.81 3.24
C LEU A 23 -6.85 3.81 1.98
N VAL A 24 -6.75 4.99 1.37
CA VAL A 24 -5.74 5.29 0.34
C VAL A 24 -4.76 6.25 0.96
N GLY A 25 -3.53 5.77 1.15
CA GLY A 25 -2.42 6.61 1.57
C GLY A 25 -1.55 6.93 0.36
N ILE A 26 -1.52 8.19 -0.05
CA ILE A 26 -0.42 8.75 -0.85
C ILE A 26 0.58 9.29 0.18
N GLY A 27 1.53 8.45 0.56
CA GLY A 27 2.49 8.65 1.65
C GLY A 27 3.82 9.30 1.23
N SER A 28 4.17 9.35 -0.05
CA SER A 28 5.20 10.27 -0.54
C SER A 28 4.55 11.56 -1.05
N SER A 29 4.93 12.68 -0.44
CA SER A 29 4.51 14.05 -0.77
C SER A 29 4.17 14.20 -2.25
N ASP A 30 2.93 14.57 -2.56
CA ASP A 30 2.62 15.17 -3.86
C ASP A 30 3.76 16.16 -4.19
N PRO A 31 4.57 15.94 -5.24
CA PRO A 31 5.74 16.77 -5.48
C PRO A 31 5.35 18.22 -5.76
N ALA A 32 4.09 18.48 -6.15
CA ALA A 32 3.53 19.82 -6.26
C ALA A 32 3.15 20.45 -4.90
N LYS A 33 3.13 19.68 -3.80
CA LYS A 33 2.77 20.15 -2.45
C LYS A 33 3.85 19.72 -1.43
N PRO A 34 4.95 20.49 -1.31
CA PRO A 34 6.01 20.15 -0.36
C PRO A 34 5.48 20.08 1.07
N GLN A 35 5.84 19.02 1.78
CA GLN A 35 5.43 18.85 3.18
C GLN A 35 5.92 20.00 4.06
N ARG A 36 5.01 20.58 4.86
CA ARG A 36 5.36 21.61 5.85
C ARG A 36 6.34 21.04 6.88
N ARG A 37 7.33 21.82 7.31
CA ARG A 37 8.37 21.42 8.27
C ARG A 37 7.82 20.77 9.54
N LYS A 38 6.66 21.23 10.04
CA LYS A 38 5.99 20.66 11.22
C LYS A 38 5.55 19.20 11.03
N HIS A 39 5.10 18.82 9.83
CA HIS A 39 4.73 17.43 9.52
C HIS A 39 5.95 16.52 9.52
N LYS A 40 7.08 17.00 8.98
CA LYS A 40 8.34 16.27 9.04
C LYS A 40 8.79 16.04 10.48
N ALA A 41 8.77 17.10 11.30
CA ALA A 41 9.15 17.01 12.72
C ALA A 41 8.24 16.05 13.50
N LEU A 42 6.91 16.13 13.31
CA LEU A 42 5.96 15.20 13.94
C LEU A 42 6.19 13.75 13.49
N GLY A 43 6.47 13.54 12.20
CA GLY A 43 6.83 12.22 11.66
C GLY A 43 8.08 11.65 12.32
N THR A 44 9.14 12.45 12.48
CA THR A 44 10.37 12.04 13.17
C THR A 44 10.11 11.67 14.63
N VAL A 45 9.32 12.47 15.36
CA VAL A 45 8.96 12.16 16.76
C VAL A 45 8.15 10.88 16.85
N LEU A 46 7.16 10.69 16.00
CA LEU A 46 6.35 9.47 16.00
C LEU A 46 7.17 8.23 15.63
N GLN A 47 8.08 8.34 14.66
CA GLN A 47 9.00 7.26 14.30
C GLN A 47 9.93 6.90 15.46
N PHE A 48 10.43 7.89 16.20
CA PHE A 48 11.23 7.66 17.41
C PHE A 48 10.41 6.94 18.49
N LEU A 49 9.22 7.44 18.82
CA LEU A 49 8.36 6.84 19.85
C LEU A 49 7.95 5.42 19.49
N THR A 50 7.54 5.16 18.25
CA THR A 50 7.17 3.82 17.79
C THR A 50 8.36 2.84 17.87
N ARG A 51 9.55 3.26 17.43
CA ARG A 51 10.78 2.45 17.53
C ARG A 51 11.13 2.09 18.97
N HIS A 52 10.97 3.01 19.92
CA HIS A 52 11.45 2.80 21.30
C HIS A 52 10.39 2.30 22.28
N LEU A 53 9.11 2.56 22.04
CA LEU A 53 8.03 2.26 22.99
C LEU A 53 7.04 1.21 22.50
N VAL A 54 6.95 0.98 21.19
CA VAL A 54 5.93 0.10 20.60
C VAL A 54 6.54 -1.14 19.96
N HIS A 55 7.63 -0.98 19.21
CA HIS A 55 8.27 -2.08 18.51
C HIS A 55 9.18 -2.92 19.40
N THR A 56 9.09 -4.23 19.22
CA THR A 56 10.08 -5.18 19.72
C THR A 56 11.43 -5.01 19.01
N ALA A 57 12.50 -5.54 19.61
CA ALA A 57 13.83 -5.57 18.98
C ALA A 57 13.80 -6.24 17.59
N GLU A 58 13.01 -7.31 17.44
CA GLU A 58 12.86 -8.01 16.17
C GLU A 58 12.13 -7.16 15.12
N GLN A 59 11.02 -6.49 15.48
CA GLN A 59 10.33 -5.57 14.57
C GLN A 59 11.23 -4.43 14.10
N ASN A 60 12.04 -3.86 15.00
CA ASN A 60 13.01 -2.83 14.66
C ASN A 60 14.10 -3.35 13.71
N ARG A 61 14.61 -4.57 13.96
CA ARG A 61 15.60 -5.21 13.09
C ARG A 61 15.04 -5.45 11.69
N ARG A 62 13.79 -5.93 11.56
CA ARG A 62 13.10 -6.13 10.28
C ARG A 62 12.81 -4.84 9.55
N SER A 63 12.37 -3.80 10.27
CA SER A 63 12.16 -2.46 9.69
C SER A 63 13.48 -1.87 9.15
N ALA A 64 14.60 -2.10 9.85
CA ALA A 64 15.92 -1.67 9.40
C ALA A 64 16.39 -2.46 8.18
N GLU A 65 16.17 -3.79 8.14
CA GLU A 65 16.45 -4.62 6.96
C GLU A 65 15.68 -4.12 5.73
N PHE A 66 14.37 -3.94 5.87
CA PHE A 66 13.51 -3.41 4.81
C PHE A 66 14.00 -2.05 4.32
N SER A 67 14.25 -1.10 5.23
CA SER A 67 14.71 0.24 4.85
C SER A 67 16.08 0.21 4.14
N ARG A 68 16.97 -0.67 4.56
CA ARG A 68 18.31 -0.83 3.97
C ARG A 68 18.25 -1.37 2.54
N LYS A 69 17.34 -2.29 2.26
CA LYS A 69 17.19 -2.90 0.91
C LYS A 69 16.29 -2.08 -0.02
N MET A 70 15.24 -1.46 0.53
CA MET A 70 14.24 -0.72 -0.24
C MET A 70 14.83 0.53 -0.93
N ARG A 71 15.60 1.36 -0.22
CA ARG A 71 16.10 2.62 -0.79
C ARG A 71 17.02 2.40 -2.00
N PRO A 72 18.06 1.55 -1.94
CA PRO A 72 18.88 1.25 -3.11
C PRO A 72 18.07 0.65 -4.27
N ALA A 73 17.09 -0.21 -3.97
CA ALA A 73 16.25 -0.79 -5.01
C ALA A 73 15.36 0.25 -5.71
N LEU A 74 14.85 1.25 -4.98
CA LEU A 74 14.12 2.38 -5.56
C LEU A 74 15.03 3.28 -6.40
N GLU A 75 16.23 3.60 -5.89
CA GLU A 75 17.24 4.37 -6.62
C GLU A 75 17.66 3.66 -7.92
N GLU A 76 17.81 2.35 -7.91
CA GLU A 76 18.13 1.56 -9.10
C GLU A 76 16.96 1.52 -10.11
N ALA A 77 15.72 1.38 -9.63
CA ALA A 77 14.54 1.30 -10.48
C ALA A 77 14.16 2.65 -11.13
N LEU A 78 14.22 3.73 -10.36
CA LEU A 78 13.66 5.03 -10.74
C LEU A 78 14.71 6.12 -10.89
N GLY A 79 15.87 6.00 -10.22
CA GLY A 79 16.92 7.01 -10.23
C GLY A 79 16.39 8.40 -9.88
N ASP A 80 16.79 9.38 -10.69
CA ASP A 80 16.36 10.78 -10.53
C ASP A 80 14.84 10.97 -10.67
N ARG A 81 14.14 10.08 -11.41
CA ARG A 81 12.69 10.15 -11.63
C ARG A 81 11.90 9.93 -10.34
N LEU A 82 12.49 9.30 -9.32
CA LEU A 82 11.83 9.03 -8.04
C LEU A 82 11.24 10.30 -7.40
N ALA A 83 11.94 11.43 -7.51
CA ALA A 83 11.51 12.71 -6.95
C ALA A 83 10.26 13.29 -7.64
N SER A 84 9.96 12.83 -8.87
CA SER A 84 8.86 13.28 -9.71
C SER A 84 7.76 12.22 -9.91
N CYS A 85 7.75 11.17 -9.09
CA CYS A 85 6.72 10.14 -9.14
C CYS A 85 5.62 10.34 -8.08
N ILE A 86 4.42 9.83 -8.37
CA ILE A 86 3.39 9.60 -7.35
C ILE A 86 3.59 8.21 -6.74
N SER A 87 3.64 8.09 -5.41
CA SER A 87 3.63 6.78 -4.74
C SER A 87 2.21 6.36 -4.36
N LEU A 88 1.85 5.11 -4.63
CA LEU A 88 0.70 4.44 -4.06
C LEU A 88 1.16 3.59 -2.87
N ASP A 89 1.15 4.17 -1.66
CA ASP A 89 1.75 3.53 -0.47
C ASP A 89 0.82 2.56 0.24
N PHE A 90 -0.48 2.87 0.30
CA PHE A 90 -1.47 1.99 0.92
C PHE A 90 -2.74 1.90 0.09
N LEU A 91 -3.11 0.68 -0.27
CA LEU A 91 -4.39 0.34 -0.88
C LEU A 91 -4.95 -0.90 -0.17
N ALA A 92 -6.07 -0.73 0.52
CA ALA A 92 -6.71 -1.81 1.25
C ALA A 92 -8.22 -1.82 1.01
N THR A 93 -8.77 -3.02 0.91
CA THR A 93 -10.21 -3.28 0.93
C THR A 93 -10.48 -4.35 1.99
N LEU A 94 -11.57 -4.20 2.74
CA LEU A 94 -12.01 -5.22 3.68
C LEU A 94 -12.24 -6.55 2.93
N PRO A 95 -11.91 -7.72 3.52
CA PRO A 95 -12.06 -9.00 2.85
C PRO A 95 -13.46 -9.26 2.29
N ASP A 96 -14.51 -8.92 3.05
CA ASP A 96 -15.92 -9.06 2.64
C ASP A 96 -16.37 -8.04 1.58
N LYS A 97 -15.49 -7.12 1.19
CA LYS A 97 -15.69 -6.09 0.16
C LYS A 97 -14.78 -6.25 -1.04
N GLN A 98 -13.92 -7.27 -1.06
CA GLN A 98 -13.14 -7.62 -2.25
C GLN A 98 -14.05 -8.11 -3.38
N GLY A 99 -13.60 -8.02 -4.63
CA GLY A 99 -14.39 -8.42 -5.81
C GLY A 99 -15.49 -7.44 -6.24
N HIS A 100 -15.70 -6.33 -5.51
CA HIS A 100 -16.74 -5.33 -5.81
C HIS A 100 -16.21 -4.08 -6.55
N GLY A 101 -14.95 -4.12 -7.02
CA GLY A 101 -14.35 -3.02 -7.79
C GLY A 101 -13.83 -1.83 -6.97
N TYR A 102 -13.92 -1.83 -5.63
CA TYR A 102 -13.43 -0.71 -4.80
C TYR A 102 -11.93 -0.45 -4.98
N GLY A 103 -11.10 -1.50 -4.93
CA GLY A 103 -9.66 -1.35 -5.15
C GLY A 103 -9.35 -0.75 -6.51
N SER A 104 -10.07 -1.19 -7.55
CA SER A 104 -9.96 -0.67 -8.92
C SER A 104 -10.36 0.79 -9.02
N ALA A 105 -11.47 1.20 -8.37
CA ALA A 105 -11.92 2.58 -8.37
C ALA A 105 -10.87 3.52 -7.75
N LEU A 106 -10.25 3.11 -6.64
CA LEU A 106 -9.21 3.90 -5.96
C LEU A 106 -7.92 3.97 -6.78
N CYS A 107 -7.49 2.85 -7.36
CA CYS A 107 -6.32 2.81 -8.23
C CYS A 107 -6.53 3.70 -9.46
N ASN A 108 -7.74 3.71 -10.04
CA ASN A 108 -8.11 4.59 -11.13
C ASN A 108 -8.03 6.08 -10.75
N ILE A 109 -8.45 6.46 -9.55
CA ILE A 109 -8.36 7.85 -9.09
C ILE A 109 -6.89 8.31 -9.04
N VAL A 110 -6.02 7.50 -8.44
CA VAL A 110 -4.59 7.84 -8.31
C VAL A 110 -3.91 7.86 -9.68
N THR A 111 -4.19 6.89 -10.55
CA THR A 111 -3.59 6.82 -11.88
C THR A 111 -4.12 7.89 -12.83
N ALA A 112 -5.39 8.28 -12.73
CA ALA A 112 -5.94 9.41 -13.48
C ALA A 112 -5.30 10.73 -13.06
N GLU A 113 -5.05 10.93 -11.77
CA GLU A 113 -4.32 12.11 -11.28
C GLU A 113 -2.88 12.15 -11.80
N ALA A 114 -2.19 11.02 -11.79
CA ALA A 114 -0.84 10.90 -12.36
C ALA A 114 -0.85 11.20 -13.88
N ASP A 115 -1.82 10.65 -14.61
CA ASP A 115 -1.99 10.88 -16.04
C ASP A 115 -2.24 12.37 -16.35
N ALA A 116 -3.13 13.03 -15.59
CA ALA A 116 -3.44 14.45 -15.75
C ALA A 116 -2.22 15.36 -15.54
N ARG A 117 -1.25 14.90 -14.75
CA ARG A 117 0.00 15.61 -14.46
C ARG A 117 1.18 15.13 -15.30
N ASN A 118 0.97 14.16 -16.20
CA ASN A 118 2.02 13.49 -16.96
C ASN A 118 3.16 12.95 -16.08
N MET A 119 2.79 12.28 -14.98
CA MET A 119 3.73 11.74 -14.00
C MET A 119 3.72 10.21 -13.98
N GLU A 120 4.89 9.62 -13.69
CA GLU A 120 4.98 8.20 -13.35
C GLU A 120 4.35 7.94 -11.97
N THR A 121 3.81 6.73 -11.79
CA THR A 121 3.36 6.23 -10.49
C THR A 121 4.14 4.98 -10.14
N PHE A 122 4.51 4.81 -8.87
CA PHE A 122 5.12 3.58 -8.39
C PHE A 122 4.43 3.06 -7.13
N LEU A 123 4.66 1.78 -6.84
CA LEU A 123 4.24 1.13 -5.62
C LEU A 123 5.23 0.04 -5.22
N ILE A 124 5.14 -0.38 -3.96
CA ILE A 124 5.93 -1.47 -3.40
C ILE A 124 4.96 -2.57 -2.94
N SER A 125 5.12 -3.78 -3.48
CA SER A 125 4.22 -4.92 -3.21
C SER A 125 4.97 -6.05 -2.51
N SER A 126 4.51 -6.41 -1.31
CA SER A 126 5.06 -7.52 -0.51
C SER A 126 4.32 -8.85 -0.70
N ASN A 127 3.20 -8.84 -1.44
CA ASN A 127 2.45 -10.04 -1.82
C ASN A 127 2.44 -10.15 -3.35
N VAL A 128 3.62 -10.34 -3.93
CA VAL A 128 3.84 -10.31 -5.38
C VAL A 128 2.90 -11.28 -6.10
N ALA A 129 2.83 -12.54 -5.65
CA ALA A 129 2.01 -13.57 -6.30
C ALA A 129 0.52 -13.20 -6.38
N ALA A 130 -0.06 -12.63 -5.31
CA ALA A 130 -1.48 -12.28 -5.30
C ALA A 130 -1.76 -10.93 -5.99
N ASN A 131 -0.82 -9.99 -5.90
CA ASN A 131 -1.07 -8.59 -6.29
C ASN A 131 -0.66 -8.28 -7.73
N THR A 132 0.28 -9.02 -8.33
CA THR A 132 0.83 -8.69 -9.66
C THR A 132 -0.26 -8.61 -10.73
N VAL A 133 -1.17 -9.58 -10.79
CA VAL A 133 -2.26 -9.57 -11.80
C VAL A 133 -3.14 -8.34 -11.64
N PHE A 134 -3.50 -7.97 -10.41
CA PHE A 134 -4.31 -6.79 -10.13
C PHE A 134 -3.60 -5.51 -10.59
N TYR A 135 -2.34 -5.30 -10.23
CA TYR A 135 -1.62 -4.08 -10.58
C TYR A 135 -1.26 -3.98 -12.06
N ASN A 136 -0.99 -5.11 -12.72
CA ASN A 136 -0.74 -5.17 -14.18
C ASN A 136 -1.94 -4.63 -14.98
N GLN A 137 -3.18 -4.83 -14.50
CA GLN A 137 -4.39 -4.31 -15.16
C GLN A 137 -4.42 -2.78 -15.23
N PHE A 138 -3.71 -2.09 -14.32
CA PHE A 138 -3.60 -0.63 -14.31
C PHE A 138 -2.32 -0.13 -14.99
N GLY A 139 -1.50 -1.04 -15.53
CA GLY A 139 -0.27 -0.73 -16.23
C GLY A 139 0.97 -0.60 -15.34
N PHE A 140 0.90 -1.07 -14.08
CA PHE A 140 2.09 -1.22 -13.24
C PHE A 140 2.80 -2.52 -13.60
N PHE A 141 4.10 -2.45 -13.85
CA PHE A 141 4.94 -3.62 -14.10
C PHE A 141 6.14 -3.61 -13.16
N THR A 142 6.63 -4.80 -12.81
CA THR A 142 7.79 -4.94 -11.92
C THR A 142 9.05 -4.42 -12.63
N GLU A 143 9.65 -3.37 -12.09
CA GLU A 143 10.95 -2.84 -12.55
C GLU A 143 12.10 -3.44 -11.74
N LYS A 144 11.87 -3.66 -10.44
CA LYS A 144 12.90 -4.22 -9.54
C LYS A 144 12.27 -5.12 -8.49
N THR A 145 13.02 -6.16 -8.10
CA THR A 145 12.67 -7.02 -6.97
C THR A 145 13.87 -7.11 -6.02
N PHE A 146 13.60 -7.09 -4.73
CA PHE A 146 14.56 -7.44 -3.69
C PHE A 146 13.88 -8.38 -2.69
N PHE A 147 14.67 -9.07 -1.86
CA PHE A 147 14.13 -10.06 -0.94
C PHE A 147 14.49 -9.74 0.51
N LEU A 148 13.57 -10.06 1.42
CA LEU A 148 13.76 -9.97 2.86
C LEU A 148 13.96 -11.35 3.45
N GLY A 149 14.82 -11.46 4.47
CA GLY A 149 15.10 -12.69 5.20
C GLY A 149 16.22 -13.55 4.63
N GLU A 150 16.81 -13.21 3.48
CA GLU A 150 17.91 -13.99 2.87
C GLU A 150 19.16 -14.06 3.76
N ASP A 151 19.54 -12.93 4.35
CA ASP A 151 20.80 -12.78 5.09
C ASP A 151 20.63 -13.04 6.59
N ASP A 152 19.52 -13.66 6.98
CA ASP A 152 19.14 -13.82 8.37
C ASP A 152 19.00 -15.29 8.78
N PRO A 153 19.96 -15.83 9.55
CA PRO A 153 19.92 -17.23 9.98
C PRO A 153 18.74 -17.55 10.92
N THR A 154 18.10 -16.53 11.49
CA THR A 154 16.90 -16.70 12.33
C THR A 154 15.62 -16.80 11.50
N TRP A 155 15.64 -16.42 10.23
CA TRP A 155 14.51 -16.58 9.31
C TRP A 155 14.39 -18.03 8.86
N LYS A 156 13.22 -18.64 9.11
CA LYS A 156 12.96 -20.08 8.85
C LYS A 156 11.98 -20.33 7.70
N LYS A 157 11.63 -19.29 6.96
CA LYS A 157 10.71 -19.35 5.82
C LYS A 157 11.48 -18.99 4.55
N ASP A 158 10.82 -19.13 3.41
CA ASP A 158 11.36 -18.61 2.16
C ASP A 158 11.55 -17.08 2.26
N PRO A 159 12.57 -16.52 1.59
CA PRO A 159 12.73 -15.09 1.47
C PRO A 159 11.47 -14.43 0.91
N VAL A 160 11.10 -13.27 1.45
CA VAL A 160 9.90 -12.56 1.01
C VAL A 160 10.27 -11.66 -0.17
N PRO A 161 9.75 -11.92 -1.39
CA PRO A 161 9.97 -11.02 -2.52
C PRO A 161 9.20 -9.73 -2.32
N ILE A 162 9.88 -8.61 -2.56
CA ILE A 162 9.31 -7.27 -2.58
C ILE A 162 9.49 -6.70 -3.98
N ALA A 163 8.39 -6.45 -4.68
CA ALA A 163 8.39 -5.88 -6.03
C ALA A 163 8.18 -4.36 -5.98
N ILE A 164 9.06 -3.62 -6.64
CA ILE A 164 8.86 -2.22 -7.02
C ILE A 164 8.20 -2.24 -8.39
N MET A 165 6.95 -1.79 -8.45
CA MET A 165 6.18 -1.76 -9.69
C MET A 165 5.96 -0.33 -10.14
N VAL A 166 6.16 -0.05 -11.43
CA VAL A 166 6.11 1.29 -12.00
C VAL A 166 5.11 1.32 -13.15
N ARG A 167 4.43 2.46 -13.27
CA ARG A 167 3.48 2.78 -14.32
C ARG A 167 3.81 4.16 -14.89
N GLY A 168 4.04 4.24 -16.20
CA GLY A 168 4.13 5.51 -16.92
C GLY A 168 2.77 6.20 -17.13
N PRO A 169 2.73 7.52 -17.37
CA PRO A 169 1.49 8.22 -17.70
C PRO A 169 0.90 7.71 -19.03
N ARG A 170 -0.43 7.72 -19.17
CA ARG A 170 -1.09 7.34 -20.43
C ARG A 170 -0.55 8.16 -21.60
N GLY A 171 -0.19 7.47 -22.69
CA GLY A 171 0.35 8.09 -23.91
C GLY A 171 1.87 8.20 -23.96
N SER A 172 2.59 7.92 -22.85
CA SER A 172 4.07 7.97 -22.81
C SER A 172 4.76 6.71 -23.32
N ARG A 173 4.03 5.71 -23.82
CA ARG A 173 4.67 4.52 -24.41
C ARG A 173 5.25 4.89 -25.77
N GLU A 174 6.53 5.22 -25.79
CA GLU A 174 7.37 4.87 -26.93
C GLU A 174 7.25 3.37 -27.14
N VAL A 175 6.72 2.99 -28.30
CA VAL A 175 6.78 1.61 -28.77
C VAL A 175 8.26 1.34 -29.00
N LYS A 176 8.91 0.63 -28.07
CA LYS A 176 10.18 -0.02 -28.38
C LYS A 176 9.87 -1.12 -29.40
N LEU A 177 10.05 -0.78 -30.68
CA LEU A 177 10.15 -1.72 -31.80
C LEU A 177 11.45 -2.54 -31.66
#